data_AF-A0A7C6VDM7-F1
#
_entry.id   AF-A0A7C6VDM7-F1
#
_cell.length_a   1.000
_cell.length_b   1.000
_cell.length_c   1.000
_cell.angle_alpha   90.00
_cell.angle_beta   90.00
_cell.angle_gamma   90.00
#
_symmetry.space_group_name_H-M   'P 1'
#
loop_
_entity.id
_entity.type
_entity.pdbx_description
1 polymer ?
#
loop_
_entity_poly.entity_id
_entity_poly.type
_entity_poly.pdbx_seq_one_letter_code
_entity_poly.pdbx_strand_id
1 'polypeptide(L)'
;MKKSIFLPLLLVFLLFLTGCTPEPVSEAVAREELANYLDSLVETGLMTAVGDLLEYEIGEEVIRDTTKELDTLYFTVTTVEMGSLNKGHLYMAYFEPLVQEVATYQLTYRLNDKDWQLVDVEKVEVISCRPLEGIREKAFLEELEFEEKMKASLVSQDLDLDQGLSVITLDTEKSYLLYTEAGQMEYAFEFDESRKVWENTRAEKIGPWDYTYTFHGNNKWLYQAKPDENGGKAYVGLQLNYDREENRLTVTYVGGYKDKYDRIIGRTDQYTWSGRPSPTDPLVFVSEDDPKQLKIVDQGTAINFDGYTFYKI
;
A
#
# COMPACT_ATOMS: atom_id res chain seq x y z
N MET A 1 2.87 -93.63 -59.94
CA MET A 1 1.64 -92.86 -59.60
C MET A 1 1.56 -92.68 -58.10
N LYS A 2 1.44 -91.42 -57.65
CA LYS A 2 0.70 -90.90 -56.47
C LYS A 2 0.97 -91.54 -55.08
N LYS A 3 1.18 -90.83 -53.97
CA LYS A 3 1.20 -89.40 -53.58
C LYS A 3 1.78 -89.34 -52.16
N SER A 4 2.55 -88.30 -51.85
CA SER A 4 2.90 -87.82 -50.50
C SER A 4 1.66 -87.49 -49.67
N ILE A 5 1.79 -87.50 -48.33
CA ILE A 5 1.27 -86.45 -47.44
C ILE A 5 2.34 -86.17 -46.36
N PHE A 6 2.89 -84.96 -46.44
CA PHE A 6 3.57 -84.21 -45.39
C PHE A 6 2.50 -83.61 -44.45
N LEU A 7 2.75 -83.52 -43.14
CA LEU A 7 2.13 -82.47 -42.31
C LEU A 7 3.14 -81.99 -41.24
N PRO A 8 3.33 -80.67 -41.05
CA PRO A 8 4.51 -80.12 -40.41
C PRO A 8 4.31 -79.75 -38.93
N LEU A 9 5.46 -79.63 -38.27
CA LEU A 9 5.71 -78.90 -37.03
C LEU A 9 5.00 -77.53 -37.04
N LEU A 10 4.13 -77.28 -36.06
CA LEU A 10 3.70 -75.93 -35.70
C LEU A 10 4.25 -75.60 -34.31
N LEU A 11 5.47 -75.09 -34.29
CA LEU A 11 6.05 -74.42 -33.14
C LEU A 11 5.37 -73.06 -33.03
N VAL A 12 4.38 -72.94 -32.14
CA VAL A 12 3.77 -71.65 -31.82
C VAL A 12 4.80 -70.85 -31.04
N PHE A 13 5.55 -70.01 -31.74
CA PHE A 13 6.35 -68.93 -31.16
C PHE A 13 5.35 -67.91 -30.58
N LEU A 14 5.00 -68.08 -29.30
CA LEU A 14 4.38 -67.02 -28.50
C LEU A 14 5.44 -65.92 -28.35
N LEU A 15 5.45 -64.98 -29.28
CA LEU A 15 6.03 -63.66 -29.11
C LEU A 15 5.28 -62.98 -27.96
N PHE A 16 5.76 -63.20 -26.74
CA PHE A 16 5.58 -62.22 -25.67
C PHE A 16 6.31 -60.95 -26.12
N LEU A 17 5.59 -60.07 -26.82
CA LEU A 17 5.90 -58.65 -26.82
C LEU A 17 5.61 -58.16 -25.40
N THR A 18 6.52 -58.44 -24.47
CA THR A 18 6.71 -57.58 -23.31
C THR A 18 7.20 -56.26 -23.89
N GLY A 19 6.26 -55.40 -24.30
CA GLY A 19 6.56 -53.98 -24.38
C GLY A 19 6.94 -53.57 -22.97
N CYS A 20 8.24 -53.61 -22.65
CA CYS A 20 8.75 -52.89 -21.50
C CYS A 20 8.28 -51.47 -21.71
N THR A 21 7.33 -51.03 -20.87
CA THR A 21 7.11 -49.61 -20.67
C THR A 21 8.47 -49.00 -20.42
N PRO A 22 8.87 -47.97 -21.19
CA PRO A 22 10.17 -47.35 -21.02
C PRO A 22 10.34 -46.94 -19.57
N GLU A 23 11.58 -47.00 -19.08
CA GLU A 23 11.88 -46.58 -17.72
C GLU A 23 11.37 -45.14 -17.53
N PRO A 24 10.79 -44.84 -16.36
CA PRO A 24 10.36 -43.49 -16.02
C PRO A 24 11.52 -42.48 -16.20
N VAL A 25 11.21 -41.20 -16.44
CA VAL A 25 12.23 -40.16 -16.65
C VAL A 25 13.20 -40.11 -15.47
N SER A 26 14.49 -39.90 -15.71
CA SER A 26 15.45 -39.78 -14.60
C SER A 26 15.25 -38.44 -13.88
N GLU A 27 15.40 -38.44 -12.56
CA GLU A 27 15.26 -37.22 -11.75
C GLU A 27 16.26 -36.14 -12.16
N ALA A 28 17.46 -36.53 -12.61
CA ALA A 28 18.47 -35.59 -13.11
C ALA A 28 17.98 -34.86 -14.38
N VAL A 29 17.36 -35.58 -15.31
CA VAL A 29 16.77 -34.97 -16.52
C VAL A 29 15.61 -34.06 -16.15
N ALA A 30 14.70 -34.50 -15.28
CA ALA A 30 13.58 -33.67 -14.85
C ALA A 30 14.04 -32.39 -14.12
N ARG A 31 15.09 -32.47 -13.31
CA ARG A 31 15.67 -31.32 -12.61
C ARG A 31 16.35 -30.35 -13.57
N GLU A 32 17.08 -30.85 -14.57
CA GLU A 32 17.68 -30.03 -15.62
C GLU A 32 16.61 -29.31 -16.44
N GLU A 33 15.52 -30.00 -16.81
CA GLU A 33 14.37 -29.39 -17.50
C GLU A 33 13.69 -28.30 -16.65
N LEU A 34 13.51 -28.52 -15.35
CA LEU A 34 12.98 -27.50 -14.45
C LEU A 34 13.92 -26.29 -14.35
N ALA A 35 15.23 -26.50 -14.23
CA ALA A 35 16.21 -25.42 -14.21
C ALA A 35 16.17 -24.61 -15.52
N ASN A 36 16.17 -25.27 -16.67
CA ASN A 36 16.04 -24.62 -17.99
C ASN A 36 14.74 -23.82 -18.10
N TYR A 37 13.63 -24.34 -17.57
CA TYR A 37 12.37 -23.60 -17.52
C TYR A 37 12.49 -22.33 -16.68
N LEU A 38 13.04 -22.42 -15.46
CA LEU A 38 13.24 -21.26 -14.58
C LEU A 38 14.20 -20.24 -15.19
N ASP A 39 15.30 -20.68 -15.79
CA ASP A 39 16.25 -19.83 -16.51
C ASP A 39 15.58 -19.10 -17.70
N SER A 40 14.69 -19.79 -18.41
CA SER A 40 13.94 -19.17 -19.53
C SER A 40 12.97 -18.07 -19.07
N LEU A 41 12.41 -18.17 -17.86
CA LEU A 41 11.60 -17.11 -17.26
C LEU A 41 12.46 -15.85 -16.98
N VAL A 42 13.74 -16.04 -16.64
CA VAL A 42 14.69 -14.94 -16.45
C VAL A 42 15.11 -14.31 -17.78
N GLU A 43 15.41 -15.11 -18.81
CA GLU A 43 15.93 -14.63 -20.09
C GLU A 43 14.87 -13.96 -21.00
N THR A 44 13.60 -14.39 -20.95
CA THR A 44 12.56 -13.90 -21.87
C THR A 44 12.05 -12.48 -21.58
N GLY A 45 12.49 -11.87 -20.48
CA GLY A 45 12.58 -10.42 -20.26
C GLY A 45 11.51 -9.54 -20.92
N LEU A 46 10.42 -9.24 -20.21
CA LEU A 46 9.71 -7.96 -20.33
C LEU A 46 10.58 -6.85 -19.68
N MET A 47 11.84 -6.76 -20.13
CA MET A 47 12.91 -5.95 -19.55
C MET A 47 12.78 -4.47 -19.93
N THR A 48 11.86 -3.79 -19.25
CA THR A 48 12.18 -2.52 -18.60
C THR A 48 11.67 -2.63 -17.18
N ALA A 49 12.59 -2.96 -16.27
CA ALA A 49 12.40 -3.28 -14.86
C ALA A 49 11.75 -4.65 -14.60
N VAL A 50 12.46 -5.46 -13.80
CA VAL A 50 12.00 -6.66 -13.07
C VAL A 50 12.20 -7.98 -13.79
N GLY A 51 13.22 -8.72 -13.34
CA GLY A 51 13.27 -10.18 -13.48
C GLY A 51 12.65 -10.78 -12.22
N ASP A 52 11.63 -11.62 -12.39
CA ASP A 52 10.86 -12.22 -11.30
C ASP A 52 11.61 -13.34 -10.55
N LEU A 53 12.81 -13.72 -11.00
CA LEU A 53 13.67 -14.67 -10.31
C LEU A 53 15.10 -14.12 -10.31
N LEU A 54 15.53 -13.56 -9.18
CA LEU A 54 16.93 -13.13 -9.00
C LEU A 54 17.82 -14.34 -8.68
N GLU A 55 17.30 -15.25 -7.86
CA GLU A 55 17.98 -16.45 -7.38
C GLU A 55 16.93 -17.55 -7.16
N TYR A 56 17.29 -18.81 -7.43
CA TYR A 56 16.45 -19.97 -7.10
C TYR A 56 17.27 -21.17 -6.64
N GLU A 57 16.62 -22.03 -5.85
CA GLU A 57 17.13 -23.32 -5.41
C GLU A 57 16.05 -24.39 -5.58
N ILE A 58 16.38 -25.49 -6.26
CA ILE A 58 15.50 -26.64 -6.42
C ILE A 58 15.84 -27.66 -5.33
N GLY A 59 14.88 -27.97 -4.46
CA GLY A 59 15.05 -28.89 -3.33
C GLY A 59 15.51 -30.28 -3.73
N GLU A 60 16.26 -30.94 -2.84
CA GLU A 60 16.82 -32.26 -3.10
C GLU A 60 15.74 -33.35 -3.19
N GLU A 61 14.72 -33.28 -2.33
CA GLU A 61 13.62 -34.23 -2.30
C GLU A 61 12.67 -34.03 -3.48
N VAL A 62 12.23 -35.16 -4.07
CA VAL A 62 11.24 -35.18 -5.15
C VAL A 62 10.12 -36.14 -4.80
N ILE A 63 8.88 -35.70 -4.98
CA ILE A 63 7.72 -36.58 -4.89
C ILE A 63 7.33 -36.99 -6.30
N ARG A 64 7.04 -38.27 -6.50
CA ARG A 64 6.77 -38.83 -7.82
C ARG A 64 5.50 -39.65 -7.84
N ASP A 65 4.71 -39.46 -8.87
CA ASP A 65 3.58 -40.33 -9.21
C ASP A 65 3.71 -40.79 -10.66
N THR A 66 3.94 -42.10 -10.83
CA THR A 66 4.16 -42.69 -12.15
C THR A 66 3.11 -43.74 -12.46
N THR A 67 2.49 -43.60 -13.62
CA THR A 67 1.56 -44.55 -14.21
C THR A 67 2.12 -45.12 -15.52
N LYS A 68 1.32 -45.89 -16.26
CA LYS A 68 1.75 -46.47 -17.56
C LYS A 68 1.92 -45.44 -18.67
N GLU A 69 1.25 -44.29 -18.56
CA GLU A 69 1.16 -43.29 -19.63
C GLU A 69 1.58 -41.88 -19.19
N LEU A 70 1.67 -41.66 -17.87
CA LEU A 70 2.01 -40.39 -17.25
C LEU A 70 3.08 -40.60 -16.18
N ASP A 71 3.97 -39.62 -16.08
CA ASP A 71 5.02 -39.57 -15.09
C ASP A 71 5.12 -38.14 -14.58
N THR A 72 4.75 -37.94 -13.32
CA THR A 72 4.61 -36.63 -12.70
C THR A 72 5.60 -36.50 -11.56
N LEU A 73 6.38 -35.41 -11.57
CA LEU A 73 7.37 -35.10 -10.55
C LEU A 73 7.05 -33.75 -9.90
N TYR A 74 7.11 -33.70 -8.59
CA TYR A 74 6.90 -32.50 -7.79
C TYR A 74 8.20 -32.10 -7.11
N PHE A 75 8.63 -30.87 -7.35
CA PHE A 75 9.81 -30.28 -6.75
C PHE A 75 9.40 -29.09 -5.89
N THR A 76 10.00 -28.98 -4.70
CA THR A 76 9.97 -27.71 -3.97
C THR A 76 11.04 -26.80 -4.54
N VAL A 77 10.68 -25.56 -4.84
CA VAL A 77 11.59 -24.54 -5.34
C VAL A 77 11.50 -23.32 -4.43
N THR A 78 12.65 -22.85 -3.96
CA THR A 78 12.78 -21.56 -3.27
C THR A 78 13.21 -20.52 -4.29
N THR A 79 12.53 -19.38 -4.35
CA THR A 79 12.79 -18.31 -5.31
C THR A 79 12.87 -16.96 -4.61
N VAL A 80 13.75 -16.07 -5.06
CA VAL A 80 13.76 -14.66 -4.67
C VAL A 80 13.15 -13.84 -5.79
N GLU A 81 12.01 -13.19 -5.51
CA GLU A 81 11.26 -12.38 -6.48
C GLU A 81 10.92 -11.00 -5.91
N MET A 82 10.52 -10.06 -6.76
CA MET A 82 9.94 -8.78 -6.32
C MET A 82 8.42 -8.91 -6.12
N GLY A 83 7.90 -8.25 -5.08
CA GLY A 83 6.47 -8.12 -4.85
C GLY A 83 5.75 -7.49 -6.05
N SER A 84 4.88 -8.26 -6.70
CA SER A 84 3.86 -7.86 -7.68
C SER A 84 4.18 -6.74 -8.70
N LEU A 85 5.21 -6.86 -9.53
CA LEU A 85 5.34 -6.01 -10.73
C LEU A 85 4.47 -6.45 -11.92
N ASN A 86 3.24 -6.87 -11.61
CA ASN A 86 2.24 -7.13 -12.64
C ASN A 86 1.40 -5.88 -12.89
N LYS A 87 1.81 -5.15 -13.94
CA LYS A 87 1.07 -4.15 -14.75
C LYS A 87 1.39 -2.68 -14.46
N GLY A 88 2.46 -2.19 -15.10
CA GLY A 88 2.37 -0.95 -15.89
C GLY A 88 2.24 0.38 -15.17
N HIS A 89 2.82 0.54 -13.97
CA HIS A 89 2.93 1.86 -13.34
C HIS A 89 4.37 2.21 -12.99
N LEU A 90 4.82 3.35 -13.52
CA LEU A 90 6.16 3.92 -13.41
C LEU A 90 6.35 4.68 -12.08
N TYR A 91 5.66 4.26 -11.02
CA TYR A 91 5.62 4.98 -9.75
C TYR A 91 6.01 4.07 -8.58
N MET A 92 7.07 4.52 -7.91
CA MET A 92 7.83 4.03 -6.77
C MET A 92 7.40 2.70 -6.09
N ALA A 93 8.27 1.70 -6.28
CA ALA A 93 8.31 0.39 -5.63
C ALA A 93 8.86 0.46 -4.19
N TYR A 94 8.13 1.08 -3.26
CA TYR A 94 8.49 1.08 -1.82
C TYR A 94 7.67 0.11 -0.98
N PHE A 95 6.46 -0.25 -1.43
CA PHE A 95 5.63 -1.31 -0.83
C PHE A 95 5.79 -2.67 -1.49
N GLU A 96 6.62 -2.77 -2.54
CA GLU A 96 6.93 -4.01 -3.25
C GLU A 96 8.34 -4.47 -2.79
N PRO A 97 8.43 -5.30 -1.74
CA PRO A 97 9.72 -5.79 -1.26
C PRO A 97 10.22 -6.94 -2.14
N LEU A 98 11.51 -7.25 -2.02
CA LEU A 98 11.97 -8.59 -2.34
C LEU A 98 11.39 -9.60 -1.36
N VAL A 99 10.94 -10.74 -1.87
CA VAL A 99 10.35 -11.82 -1.09
C VAL A 99 11.02 -13.14 -1.43
N GLN A 100 11.19 -13.97 -0.41
CA GLN A 100 11.53 -15.37 -0.57
C GLN A 100 10.23 -16.17 -0.62
N GLU A 101 9.96 -16.76 -1.78
CA GLU A 101 8.83 -17.66 -1.97
C GLU A 101 9.32 -19.11 -2.01
N VAL A 102 8.60 -19.99 -1.33
CA VAL A 102 8.77 -21.44 -1.44
C VAL A 102 7.52 -21.98 -2.09
N ALA A 103 7.67 -22.68 -3.21
CA ALA A 103 6.55 -23.18 -4.00
C ALA A 103 6.79 -24.61 -4.49
N THR A 104 5.71 -25.32 -4.74
CA THR A 104 5.75 -26.64 -5.41
C THR A 104 5.58 -26.44 -6.90
N TYR A 105 6.52 -26.99 -7.68
CA TYR A 105 6.45 -27.07 -9.13
C TYR A 105 6.18 -28.51 -9.56
N GLN A 106 5.25 -28.68 -10.49
CA GLN A 106 4.88 -29.95 -11.09
C GLN A 106 5.41 -30.03 -12.52
N LEU A 107 6.19 -31.07 -12.82
CA LEU A 107 6.56 -31.46 -14.18
C LEU A 107 5.73 -32.66 -14.59
N THR A 108 5.09 -32.56 -15.75
CA THR A 108 4.23 -33.64 -16.27
C THR A 108 4.81 -34.18 -17.57
N TYR A 109 5.16 -35.47 -17.56
CA TYR A 109 5.58 -36.19 -18.76
C TYR A 109 4.47 -37.13 -19.23
N ARG A 110 4.33 -37.25 -20.56
CA ARG A 110 3.44 -38.23 -21.20
C ARG A 110 4.22 -39.12 -22.12
N LEU A 111 3.88 -40.41 -22.10
CA LEU A 111 4.48 -41.40 -22.98
C LEU A 111 3.89 -41.31 -24.39
N ASN A 112 4.68 -40.90 -25.37
CA ASN A 112 4.30 -40.83 -26.79
C ASN A 112 5.27 -41.68 -27.64
N ASP A 113 4.74 -42.59 -28.45
CA ASP A 113 5.52 -43.40 -29.42
C ASP A 113 6.80 -44.08 -28.86
N LYS A 114 6.78 -44.39 -27.54
CA LYS A 114 7.84 -45.03 -26.72
C LYS A 114 8.83 -44.10 -26.01
N ASP A 115 8.68 -42.79 -26.12
CA ASP A 115 9.52 -41.83 -25.41
C ASP A 115 8.67 -40.95 -24.47
N TRP A 116 9.22 -40.65 -23.29
CA TRP A 116 8.63 -39.68 -22.38
C TRP A 116 8.86 -38.27 -22.91
N GLN A 117 7.79 -37.50 -23.07
CA GLN A 117 7.85 -36.12 -23.51
C GLN A 117 7.32 -35.20 -22.41
N LEU A 118 8.07 -34.14 -22.10
CA LEU A 118 7.61 -33.09 -21.20
C LEU A 118 6.40 -32.39 -21.83
N VAL A 119 5.28 -32.41 -21.13
CA VAL A 119 4.03 -31.80 -21.57
C VAL A 119 3.86 -30.43 -20.94
N ASP A 120 4.22 -30.30 -19.67
CA ASP A 120 3.93 -29.11 -18.88
C ASP A 120 4.87 -28.94 -17.68
N VAL A 121 5.10 -27.68 -17.31
CA VAL A 121 5.79 -27.25 -16.08
C VAL A 121 4.93 -26.18 -15.42
N GLU A 122 4.37 -26.47 -14.24
CA GLU A 122 3.41 -25.60 -13.56
C GLU A 122 3.82 -25.33 -12.11
N LYS A 123 3.71 -24.08 -11.65
CA LYS A 123 3.73 -23.75 -10.21
C LYS A 123 2.34 -24.06 -9.64
N VAL A 124 2.22 -25.12 -8.85
CA VAL A 124 0.91 -25.65 -8.40
C VAL A 124 0.50 -25.17 -7.02
N GLU A 125 1.45 -24.79 -6.17
CA GLU A 125 1.17 -24.35 -4.80
C GLU A 125 2.27 -23.39 -4.30
N VAL A 126 1.89 -22.34 -3.59
CA VAL A 126 2.81 -21.52 -2.80
C VAL A 126 2.73 -22.00 -1.34
N ILE A 127 3.86 -22.49 -0.83
CA ILE A 127 3.98 -23.05 0.53
C ILE A 127 4.20 -21.93 1.55
N SER A 128 5.05 -20.96 1.22
CA SER A 128 5.34 -19.81 2.07
C SER A 128 5.85 -18.62 1.28
N CYS A 129 5.56 -17.42 1.75
CA CYS A 129 6.14 -16.18 1.24
C CYS A 129 6.64 -15.33 2.42
N ARG A 130 7.90 -14.88 2.38
CA ARG A 130 8.47 -14.03 3.43
C ARG A 130 9.14 -12.80 2.83
N PRO A 131 8.95 -11.60 3.40
CA PRO A 131 9.70 -10.43 2.98
C PRO A 131 11.17 -10.58 3.36
N LEU A 132 12.07 -10.16 2.48
CA LEU A 132 13.51 -10.11 2.72
C LEU A 132 13.98 -8.73 3.19
N GLU A 133 13.17 -7.70 2.94
CA GLU A 133 13.44 -6.32 3.33
C GLU A 133 12.20 -5.67 3.93
N GLY A 134 12.42 -4.77 4.88
CA GLY A 134 11.38 -3.89 5.39
C GLY A 134 11.06 -2.77 4.40
N ILE A 135 10.17 -1.88 4.83
CA ILE A 135 9.85 -0.68 4.05
C ILE A 135 11.09 0.20 3.93
N ARG A 136 11.35 0.67 2.72
CA ARG A 136 12.47 1.56 2.41
C ARG A 136 12.20 2.96 2.94
N GLU A 137 12.76 3.27 4.11
CA GLU A 137 12.57 4.50 4.87
C GLU A 137 12.63 5.78 4.01
N LYS A 138 13.66 5.92 3.17
CA LYS A 138 13.86 7.11 2.34
C LYS A 138 12.72 7.32 1.34
N ALA A 139 12.26 6.24 0.69
CA ALA A 139 11.19 6.32 -0.29
C ALA A 139 9.84 6.59 0.39
N PHE A 140 9.62 5.99 1.56
CA PHE A 140 8.43 6.26 2.38
C PHE A 140 8.36 7.73 2.81
N LEU A 141 9.49 8.31 3.27
CA LEU A 141 9.57 9.73 3.60
C LEU A 141 9.26 10.62 2.39
N GLU A 142 9.87 10.35 1.23
CA GLU A 142 9.64 11.13 0.00
C GLU A 142 8.15 11.14 -0.41
N GLU A 143 7.47 10.00 -0.32
CA GLU A 143 6.03 9.92 -0.61
C GLU A 143 5.20 10.73 0.40
N LEU A 144 5.48 10.57 1.70
CA LEU A 144 4.80 11.31 2.75
C LEU A 144 4.97 12.82 2.58
N GLU A 145 6.16 13.28 2.22
CA GLU A 145 6.40 14.70 1.95
C GLU A 145 5.63 15.20 0.72
N PHE A 146 5.45 14.34 -0.28
CA PHE A 146 4.73 14.66 -1.51
C PHE A 146 3.20 14.64 -1.35
N GLU A 147 2.63 13.52 -0.90
CA GLU A 147 1.18 13.31 -0.82
C GLU A 147 0.56 14.09 0.35
N GLU A 148 1.15 13.99 1.53
CA GLU A 148 0.62 14.61 2.74
C GLU A 148 1.07 16.06 2.93
N LYS A 149 1.97 16.55 2.08
CA LYS A 149 2.54 17.92 2.12
C LYS A 149 3.05 18.28 3.51
N MET A 150 3.71 17.33 4.14
CA MET A 150 4.35 17.50 5.45
C MET A 150 5.87 17.40 5.30
N LYS A 151 6.60 17.81 6.34
CA LYS A 151 8.00 17.44 6.48
C LYS A 151 8.06 16.23 7.40
N ALA A 152 8.92 15.27 7.08
CA ALA A 152 9.09 14.10 7.91
C ALA A 152 10.56 13.74 8.04
N SER A 153 10.96 13.29 9.22
CA SER A 153 12.29 12.72 9.45
C SER A 153 12.18 11.45 10.27
N LEU A 154 12.88 10.42 9.82
CA LEU A 154 12.91 9.13 10.51
C LEU A 154 13.49 9.28 11.92
N VAL A 155 12.77 8.73 12.89
CA VAL A 155 13.23 8.55 14.27
C VAL A 155 13.75 7.13 14.45
N SER A 156 12.92 6.14 14.08
CA SER A 156 13.26 4.72 14.19
C SER A 156 12.43 3.87 13.24
N GLN A 157 12.96 2.69 12.91
CA GLN A 157 12.23 1.60 12.28
C GLN A 157 12.48 0.32 13.08
N ASP A 158 11.42 -0.29 13.58
CA ASP A 158 11.43 -1.62 14.20
C ASP A 158 10.87 -2.64 13.20
N LEU A 159 11.69 -3.63 12.83
CA LEU A 159 11.38 -4.59 11.77
C LEU A 159 11.42 -6.03 12.31
N ASP A 160 10.33 -6.77 12.11
CA ASP A 160 10.20 -8.21 12.34
C ASP A 160 9.78 -8.89 11.03
N LEU A 161 10.75 -9.37 10.26
CA LEU A 161 10.52 -10.02 8.97
C LEU A 161 9.82 -11.39 9.11
N ASP A 162 10.04 -12.10 10.22
CA ASP A 162 9.43 -13.42 10.43
C ASP A 162 7.92 -13.30 10.67
N GLN A 163 7.48 -12.20 11.27
CA GLN A 163 6.06 -11.89 11.44
C GLN A 163 5.50 -10.98 10.33
N GLY A 164 6.35 -10.51 9.41
CA GLY A 164 5.94 -9.55 8.38
C GLY A 164 5.45 -8.24 8.98
N LEU A 165 6.14 -7.70 9.99
CA LEU A 165 5.79 -6.45 10.68
C LEU A 165 6.91 -5.42 10.53
N SER A 166 6.55 -4.18 10.20
CA SER A 166 7.44 -3.04 10.20
C SER A 166 6.76 -1.85 10.85
N VAL A 167 7.34 -1.31 11.92
CA VAL A 167 6.85 -0.10 12.58
C VAL A 167 7.84 1.03 12.34
N ILE A 168 7.38 2.14 11.78
CA ILE A 168 8.18 3.31 11.47
C ILE A 168 7.68 4.49 12.30
N THR A 169 8.59 5.10 13.05
CA THR A 169 8.32 6.31 13.82
C THR A 169 9.01 7.50 13.17
N LEU A 170 8.25 8.56 12.94
CA LEU A 170 8.69 9.77 12.27
C LEU A 170 8.44 10.99 13.15
N ASP A 171 9.40 11.92 13.17
CA ASP A 171 9.12 13.31 13.53
C ASP A 171 8.46 13.97 12.33
N THR A 172 7.34 14.63 12.55
CA THR A 172 6.51 15.22 11.49
C THR A 172 6.22 16.68 11.80
N GLU A 173 6.20 17.51 10.75
CA GLU A 173 5.74 18.89 10.80
C GLU A 173 4.76 19.12 9.65
N LYS A 174 3.51 19.44 9.96
CA LYS A 174 2.47 19.75 8.96
C LYS A 174 1.99 21.17 9.14
N SER A 175 2.13 21.95 8.07
CA SER A 175 1.73 23.36 8.06
C SER A 175 0.37 23.53 7.39
N TYR A 176 -0.56 24.09 8.15
CA TYR A 176 -1.88 24.50 7.68
C TYR A 176 -1.95 26.03 7.58
N LEU A 177 -3.08 26.52 7.05
CA LEU A 177 -3.30 27.95 6.87
C LEU A 177 -3.30 28.74 8.19
N LEU A 178 -3.81 28.15 9.28
CA LEU A 178 -4.00 28.81 10.56
C LEU A 178 -3.09 28.31 11.69
N TYR A 179 -2.46 27.16 11.50
CA TYR A 179 -1.56 26.58 12.47
C TYR A 179 -0.56 25.65 11.80
N THR A 180 0.56 25.42 12.47
CA THR A 180 1.47 24.31 12.19
C THR A 180 1.36 23.36 13.38
N GLU A 181 1.26 22.08 13.10
CA GLU A 181 1.37 21.03 14.11
C GLU A 181 2.65 20.23 13.88
N ALA A 182 3.35 19.93 14.96
CA ALA A 182 4.57 19.14 14.93
C ALA A 182 4.57 18.12 16.07
N GLY A 183 5.07 16.93 15.79
CA GLY A 183 5.10 15.84 16.77
C GLY A 183 5.47 14.53 16.11
N GLN A 184 5.31 13.44 16.85
CA GLN A 184 5.67 12.12 16.37
C GLN A 184 4.46 11.35 15.85
N MET A 185 4.66 10.72 14.70
CA MET A 185 3.71 9.85 14.05
C MET A 185 4.31 8.45 13.96
N GLU A 186 3.55 7.44 14.37
CA GLU A 186 3.91 6.04 14.23
C GLU A 186 3.06 5.40 13.14
N TYR A 187 3.72 4.66 12.26
CA TYR A 187 3.11 3.90 11.17
C TYR A 187 3.44 2.42 11.35
N ALA A 188 2.42 1.57 11.43
CA ALA A 188 2.60 0.12 11.45
C ALA A 188 2.20 -0.46 10.10
N PHE A 189 3.04 -1.37 9.62
CA PHE A 189 2.84 -2.06 8.37
C PHE A 189 2.89 -3.56 8.56
N GLU A 190 1.95 -4.24 7.92
CA GLU A 190 1.87 -5.69 7.87
C GLU A 190 2.09 -6.15 6.44
N PHE A 191 2.83 -7.24 6.26
CA PHE A 191 3.08 -7.81 4.94
C PHE A 191 1.92 -8.71 4.51
N ASP A 192 1.28 -8.38 3.39
CA ASP A 192 0.26 -9.22 2.77
C ASP A 192 0.93 -10.25 1.86
N GLU A 193 0.99 -11.50 2.31
CA GLU A 193 1.59 -12.61 1.56
C GLU A 193 0.90 -12.88 0.22
N SER A 194 -0.40 -12.61 0.11
CA SER A 194 -1.18 -12.90 -1.11
C SER A 194 -0.89 -11.91 -2.24
N ARG A 195 -0.68 -10.65 -1.87
CA ARG A 195 -0.34 -9.56 -2.79
C ARG A 195 1.15 -9.29 -2.87
N LYS A 196 1.93 -9.82 -1.93
CA LYS A 196 3.36 -9.61 -1.77
C LYS A 196 3.72 -8.14 -1.59
N VAL A 197 2.96 -7.41 -0.77
CA VAL A 197 3.17 -5.98 -0.50
C VAL A 197 3.10 -5.66 0.98
N TRP A 198 3.82 -4.61 1.38
CA TRP A 198 3.66 -4.02 2.70
C TRP A 198 2.40 -3.13 2.73
N GLU A 199 1.53 -3.33 3.72
CA GLU A 199 0.30 -2.55 3.89
C GLU A 199 0.33 -1.73 5.17
N ASN A 200 -0.03 -0.46 5.07
CA ASN A 200 -0.23 0.38 6.24
C ASN A 200 -1.52 -0.03 6.96
N THR A 201 -1.39 -0.62 8.14
CA THR A 201 -2.53 -1.05 8.96
C THR A 201 -2.84 -0.06 10.09
N ARG A 202 -1.88 0.79 10.45
CA ARG A 202 -2.05 1.82 11.48
C ARG A 202 -1.20 3.05 11.20
N ALA A 203 -1.81 4.22 11.34
CA ALA A 203 -1.11 5.49 11.44
C ALA A 203 -1.66 6.28 12.64
N GLU A 204 -0.82 6.57 13.62
CA GLU A 204 -1.25 7.26 14.84
C GLU A 204 -0.29 8.34 15.34
N LYS A 205 -0.86 9.40 15.92
CA LYS A 205 -0.13 10.45 16.62
C LYS A 205 0.31 9.91 17.97
N ILE A 206 1.62 9.92 18.25
CA ILE A 206 2.17 9.48 19.53
C ILE A 206 2.75 10.65 20.31
N GLY A 207 2.61 10.60 21.64
CA GLY A 207 3.11 11.64 22.54
C GLY A 207 2.42 13.00 22.39
N PRO A 208 2.97 14.05 23.03
CA PRO A 208 2.46 15.42 22.89
C PRO A 208 2.78 15.98 21.50
N TRP A 209 1.87 16.79 20.97
CA TRP A 209 2.04 17.52 19.72
C TRP A 209 2.07 19.02 19.99
N ASP A 210 3.04 19.70 19.40
CA ASP A 210 3.22 21.14 19.48
C ASP A 210 2.38 21.84 18.41
N TYR A 211 1.65 22.88 18.81
CA TYR A 211 0.82 23.68 17.91
C TYR A 211 1.29 25.13 17.92
N THR A 212 1.65 25.63 16.74
CA THR A 212 2.02 27.03 16.54
C THR A 212 1.01 27.71 15.64
N TYR A 213 0.36 28.77 16.12
CA TYR A 213 -0.68 29.45 15.34
C TYR A 213 -0.10 30.50 14.38
N THR A 214 -0.67 30.54 13.17
CA THR A 214 -0.21 31.31 12.01
C THR A 214 -1.30 32.25 11.47
N PHE A 215 -2.02 32.91 12.38
CA PHE A 215 -3.02 33.93 12.02
C PHE A 215 -2.42 35.17 11.31
N HIS A 216 -1.10 35.35 11.36
CA HIS A 216 -0.42 36.45 10.70
C HIS A 216 -0.60 36.39 9.17
N GLY A 217 -1.14 37.45 8.56
CA GLY A 217 -1.49 37.48 7.14
C GLY A 217 -2.81 36.77 6.78
N ASN A 218 -3.39 36.01 7.72
CA ASN A 218 -4.64 35.25 7.55
C ASN A 218 -5.72 35.74 8.52
N ASN A 219 -5.93 37.05 8.57
CA ASN A 219 -6.77 37.64 9.61
C ASN A 219 -8.20 37.94 9.20
N LYS A 220 -8.54 37.97 7.91
CA LYS A 220 -9.90 38.34 7.45
C LYS A 220 -10.70 37.11 7.02
N TRP A 221 -11.87 36.96 7.63
CA TRP A 221 -12.75 35.81 7.43
C TRP A 221 -14.18 36.28 7.27
N LEU A 222 -14.98 35.59 6.45
CA LEU A 222 -16.36 35.94 6.17
C LEU A 222 -17.28 34.72 6.32
N TYR A 223 -18.44 34.95 6.90
CA TYR A 223 -19.58 34.03 6.85
C TYR A 223 -20.37 34.28 5.56
N GLN A 224 -20.63 33.22 4.81
CA GLN A 224 -21.45 33.31 3.60
C GLN A 224 -22.93 33.03 3.93
N ALA A 225 -23.71 34.08 4.14
CA ALA A 225 -25.16 33.97 4.28
C ALA A 225 -25.84 33.80 2.92
N LYS A 226 -26.91 33.00 2.87
CA LYS A 226 -27.84 33.01 1.72
C LYS A 226 -28.66 34.30 1.73
N PRO A 227 -29.00 34.85 0.55
CA PRO A 227 -29.94 35.97 0.47
C PRO A 227 -31.30 35.60 1.07
N ASP A 228 -31.96 36.59 1.67
CA ASP A 228 -33.33 36.50 2.15
C ASP A 228 -34.34 36.60 0.99
N GLU A 229 -35.64 36.54 1.32
CA GLU A 229 -36.74 36.63 0.35
C GLU A 229 -36.76 37.96 -0.44
N ASN A 230 -36.11 39.01 0.08
CA ASN A 230 -36.00 40.32 -0.55
C ASN A 230 -34.70 40.50 -1.35
N GLY A 231 -33.85 39.47 -1.40
CA GLY A 231 -32.57 39.46 -2.08
C GLY A 231 -31.43 40.16 -1.35
N GLY A 232 -31.63 40.60 -0.09
CA GLY A 232 -30.53 41.10 0.74
C GLY A 232 -29.89 39.99 1.57
N LYS A 233 -28.73 40.25 2.16
CA LYS A 233 -27.93 39.24 2.87
C LYS A 233 -27.33 39.83 4.13
N ALA A 234 -27.36 39.05 5.22
CA ALA A 234 -26.50 39.31 6.36
C ALA A 234 -25.04 39.10 5.94
N TYR A 235 -24.14 39.93 6.43
CA TYR A 235 -22.71 39.67 6.35
C TYR A 235 -22.14 39.70 7.75
N VAL A 236 -21.23 38.77 8.00
CA VAL A 236 -20.47 38.73 9.24
C VAL A 236 -19.03 38.47 8.88
N GLY A 237 -18.13 39.33 9.33
CA GLY A 237 -16.69 39.17 9.16
C GLY A 237 -15.97 39.06 10.49
N LEU A 238 -14.89 38.28 10.52
CA LEU A 238 -13.95 38.24 11.63
C LEU A 238 -12.61 38.83 11.20
N GLN A 239 -12.03 39.64 12.08
CA GLN A 239 -10.63 40.02 12.03
C GLN A 239 -9.87 39.39 13.21
N LEU A 240 -8.89 38.55 12.92
CA LEU A 240 -8.13 37.79 13.92
C LEU A 240 -6.76 38.41 14.18
N ASN A 241 -6.35 38.47 15.44
CA ASN A 241 -5.01 38.86 15.83
C ASN A 241 -4.52 37.96 16.96
N TYR A 242 -3.40 37.29 16.77
CA TYR A 242 -2.84 36.38 17.76
C TYR A 242 -1.54 36.94 18.32
N ASP A 243 -1.52 37.12 19.64
CA ASP A 243 -0.33 37.48 20.40
C ASP A 243 0.33 36.22 20.93
N ARG A 244 1.56 35.96 20.48
CA ARG A 244 2.35 34.78 20.86
C ARG A 244 2.89 34.88 22.29
N GLU A 245 3.25 36.08 22.74
CA GLU A 245 3.84 36.28 24.08
C GLU A 245 2.76 36.09 25.15
N GLU A 246 1.55 36.56 24.88
CA GLU A 246 0.42 36.44 25.80
C GLU A 246 -0.41 35.16 25.58
N ASN A 247 -0.06 34.35 24.55
CA ASN A 247 -0.80 33.18 24.10
C ASN A 247 -2.31 33.46 23.95
N ARG A 248 -2.63 34.60 23.30
CA ARG A 248 -3.99 35.17 23.28
C ARG A 248 -4.44 35.51 21.86
N LEU A 249 -5.58 34.97 21.46
CA LEU A 249 -6.29 35.33 20.24
C LEU A 249 -7.32 36.41 20.53
N THR A 250 -7.27 37.50 19.76
CA THR A 250 -8.27 38.57 19.74
C THR A 250 -9.05 38.50 18.42
N VAL A 251 -10.38 38.52 18.51
CA VAL A 251 -11.30 38.42 17.39
C VAL A 251 -12.15 39.69 17.37
N THR A 252 -12.02 40.48 16.31
CA THR A 252 -12.94 41.59 16.04
C THR A 252 -14.02 41.12 15.09
N TYR A 253 -15.24 41.02 15.60
CA TYR A 253 -16.44 40.70 14.85
C TYR A 253 -17.01 41.98 14.24
N VAL A 254 -17.39 41.93 12.96
CA VAL A 254 -18.12 43.01 12.27
C VAL A 254 -19.29 42.41 11.50
N GLY A 255 -20.51 42.67 11.98
CA GLY A 255 -21.75 42.16 11.39
C GLY A 255 -22.66 43.28 10.88
N GLY A 256 -23.46 42.99 9.85
CA GLY A 256 -24.46 43.92 9.35
C GLY A 256 -25.34 43.29 8.27
N TYR A 257 -26.18 44.11 7.63
CA TYR A 257 -27.06 43.68 6.54
C TYR A 257 -26.81 44.52 5.28
N LYS A 258 -26.75 43.84 4.13
CA LYS A 258 -26.73 44.49 2.81
C LYS A 258 -28.01 44.16 2.06
N ASP A 259 -28.63 45.15 1.43
CA ASP A 259 -29.79 44.91 0.56
C ASP A 259 -29.40 44.27 -0.78
N LYS A 260 -30.39 44.01 -1.64
CA LYS A 260 -30.21 43.45 -2.99
C LYS A 260 -29.36 44.30 -3.93
N TYR A 261 -29.02 45.53 -3.55
CA TYR A 261 -28.13 46.44 -4.29
C TYR A 261 -26.76 46.58 -3.60
N ASP A 262 -26.42 45.66 -2.69
CA ASP A 262 -25.20 45.66 -1.86
C ASP A 262 -25.04 46.89 -0.96
N ARG A 263 -26.10 47.66 -0.71
CA ARG A 263 -26.07 48.83 0.19
C ARG A 263 -26.21 48.37 1.63
N ILE A 264 -25.35 48.85 2.52
CA ILE A 264 -25.46 48.59 3.96
C ILE A 264 -26.74 49.27 4.47
N ILE A 265 -27.61 48.48 5.09
CA ILE A 265 -28.84 48.98 5.73
C ILE A 265 -28.79 48.61 7.21
N GLY A 266 -28.96 49.61 8.09
CA GLY A 266 -28.99 49.42 9.54
C GLY A 266 -27.64 49.68 10.21
N ARG A 267 -27.53 49.24 11.47
CA ARG A 267 -26.33 49.41 12.30
C ARG A 267 -25.34 48.29 12.00
N THR A 268 -24.06 48.64 11.87
CA THR A 268 -22.97 47.67 11.92
C THR A 268 -22.70 47.34 13.39
N ASP A 269 -22.84 46.08 13.76
CA ASP A 269 -22.49 45.61 15.09
C ASP A 269 -21.01 45.21 15.11
N GLN A 270 -20.27 45.79 16.05
CA GLN A 270 -18.87 45.46 16.28
C GLN A 270 -18.71 44.99 17.71
N TYR A 271 -18.06 43.84 17.88
CA TYR A 271 -17.75 43.26 19.18
C TYR A 271 -16.33 42.68 19.13
N THR A 272 -15.62 42.74 20.25
CA THR A 272 -14.29 42.16 20.40
C THR A 272 -14.35 41.03 21.41
N TRP A 273 -13.91 39.85 20.99
CA TRP A 273 -13.76 38.67 21.83
C TRP A 273 -12.28 38.33 21.96
N SER A 274 -11.88 37.81 23.11
CA SER A 274 -10.51 37.35 23.33
C SER A 274 -10.52 36.01 24.03
N GLY A 275 -9.63 35.10 23.61
CA GLY A 275 -9.49 33.78 24.21
C GLY A 275 -8.07 33.23 24.09
N ARG A 276 -7.81 32.13 24.79
CA ARG A 276 -6.54 31.39 24.76
C ARG A 276 -6.79 29.96 24.26
N PRO A 277 -5.78 29.27 23.70
CA PRO A 277 -5.91 27.87 23.34
C PRO A 277 -6.41 27.04 24.52
N SER A 278 -7.34 26.12 24.25
CA SER A 278 -7.85 25.18 25.24
C SER A 278 -6.76 24.18 25.61
N PRO A 279 -6.63 23.82 26.90
CA PRO A 279 -5.69 22.80 27.33
C PRO A 279 -6.04 21.38 26.82
N THR A 280 -7.27 21.15 26.34
CA THR A 280 -7.74 19.83 25.90
C THR A 280 -7.87 19.70 24.38
N ASP A 281 -7.97 20.81 23.66
CA ASP A 281 -8.06 20.83 22.20
C ASP A 281 -7.34 22.10 21.69
N PRO A 282 -6.11 21.98 21.15
CA PRO A 282 -5.33 23.14 20.71
C PRO A 282 -6.00 23.90 19.55
N LEU A 283 -6.96 23.30 18.85
CA LEU A 283 -7.70 23.97 17.78
C LEU A 283 -8.89 24.78 18.31
N VAL A 284 -9.18 24.72 19.61
CA VAL A 284 -10.24 25.49 20.26
C VAL A 284 -9.63 26.58 21.13
N PHE A 285 -10.16 27.80 21.00
CA PHE A 285 -9.84 28.93 21.86
C PHE A 285 -11.03 29.23 22.76
N VAL A 286 -10.75 29.39 24.05
CA VAL A 286 -11.75 29.64 25.10
C VAL A 286 -11.49 30.99 25.76
N SER A 287 -12.57 31.69 26.11
CA SER A 287 -12.50 32.94 26.87
C SER A 287 -12.85 32.68 28.34
N GLU A 288 -12.25 33.46 29.23
CA GLU A 288 -12.59 33.45 30.66
C GLU A 288 -13.87 34.28 30.92
N ASP A 289 -14.13 35.28 30.07
CA ASP A 289 -15.19 36.28 30.26
C ASP A 289 -16.44 36.03 29.38
N ASP A 290 -16.33 35.18 28.36
CA ASP A 290 -17.41 34.90 27.40
C ASP A 290 -17.55 33.37 27.19
N PRO A 291 -18.77 32.80 27.31
CA PRO A 291 -18.99 31.38 27.05
C PRO A 291 -18.77 30.96 25.59
N LYS A 292 -18.68 31.91 24.64
CA LYS A 292 -18.39 31.63 23.23
C LYS A 292 -16.97 31.09 23.06
N GLN A 293 -16.85 30.12 22.15
CA GLN A 293 -15.58 29.51 21.77
C GLN A 293 -15.32 29.75 20.29
N LEU A 294 -14.04 29.90 19.94
CA LEU A 294 -13.59 29.88 18.56
C LEU A 294 -12.93 28.53 18.30
N LYS A 295 -13.28 27.86 17.21
CA LYS A 295 -12.66 26.61 16.80
C LYS A 295 -12.11 26.71 15.39
N ILE A 296 -10.83 26.37 15.21
CA ILE A 296 -10.25 26.13 13.89
C ILE A 296 -10.79 24.80 13.37
N VAL A 297 -11.35 24.80 12.16
CA VAL A 297 -11.93 23.61 11.52
C VAL A 297 -11.41 23.45 10.09
N ASP A 298 -11.82 22.37 9.43
CA ASP A 298 -11.47 22.06 8.05
C ASP A 298 -9.96 22.17 7.79
N GLN A 299 -9.16 21.56 8.67
CA GLN A 299 -7.69 21.57 8.57
C GLN A 299 -7.10 22.99 8.46
N GLY A 300 -7.65 23.93 9.24
CA GLY A 300 -7.17 25.31 9.25
C GLY A 300 -7.75 26.20 8.15
N THR A 301 -8.64 25.70 7.29
CA THR A 301 -9.22 26.49 6.19
C THR A 301 -10.52 27.19 6.54
N ALA A 302 -11.08 26.93 7.72
CA ALA A 302 -12.29 27.58 8.22
C ALA A 302 -12.25 27.75 9.75
N ILE A 303 -13.14 28.61 10.24
CA ILE A 303 -13.25 28.93 11.67
C ILE A 303 -14.71 28.89 12.06
N ASN A 304 -15.02 28.18 13.15
CA ASN A 304 -16.31 28.26 13.80
C ASN A 304 -16.26 29.26 14.96
N PHE A 305 -17.17 30.22 14.97
CA PHE A 305 -17.33 31.17 16.07
C PHE A 305 -18.78 31.61 16.19
N ASP A 306 -19.31 31.60 17.42
CA ASP A 306 -20.70 32.01 17.73
C ASP A 306 -21.78 31.29 16.88
N GLY A 307 -21.55 30.02 16.56
CA GLY A 307 -22.47 29.20 15.76
C GLY A 307 -22.37 29.39 14.24
N TYR A 308 -21.45 30.23 13.75
CA TYR A 308 -21.20 30.44 12.32
C TYR A 308 -19.86 29.86 11.88
N THR A 309 -19.80 29.37 10.65
CA THR A 309 -18.56 28.96 9.97
C THR A 309 -18.08 30.05 9.03
N PHE A 310 -16.87 30.51 9.24
CA PHE A 310 -16.21 31.55 8.47
C PHE A 310 -15.12 30.96 7.59
N TYR A 311 -15.06 31.42 6.36
CA TYR A 311 -14.02 31.07 5.40
C TYR A 311 -13.13 32.27 5.11
N LYS A 312 -11.89 32.01 4.73
CA LYS A 312 -10.94 33.07 4.39
C LYS A 312 -11.42 33.83 3.15
N ILE A 313 -11.27 35.16 3.18
CA ILE A 313 -11.53 36.06 2.03
C ILE A 313 -10.28 36.13 1.15
#